data_AF-A0A3P7P978-F1
#
_entry.id   AF-A0A3P7P978-F1
#
_cell.length_a   1.000
_cell.length_b   1.000
_cell.length_c   1.000
_cell.angle_alpha   90.00
_cell.angle_beta   90.00
_cell.angle_gamma   90.00
#
_symmetry.space_group_name_H-M   'P 1'
#
loop_
_entity.id
_entity.type
_entity.pdbx_description
1 polymer ?
#
loop_
_entity_poly.entity_id
_entity_poly.type
_entity_poly.pdbx_seq_one_letter_code
_entity_poly.pdbx_strand_id
1 'polypeptide(L)'
;MPLSFTKFNLSFSPLQPFLLIKKTKIADFLCLIMPKNKGKGGKNRRRGKNENDIMKRELVFKEPGQEYAQVVKMLGNGRLNANCFDGKPRLCHIRGKLRKKVWINTGDIILIGLRDYQDDKADVILKYNPEEARNLKACGQLPENAKLNEGGDDMDEGGVEFADVGALSDEENNKSGNEDLPSSGYDEDEDEEDDESEGESEDDDEQLTEEQLAHGYSKPGARDSRDRFRKKKKW
;
A
#
# COMPACT_ATOMS: atom_id res chain seq x y z
N MET A 1 -65.87 -28.72 -17.26
CA MET A 1 -66.38 -29.68 -16.24
C MET A 1 -65.43 -29.64 -15.05
N PRO A 2 -65.89 -29.26 -13.84
CA PRO A 2 -65.06 -29.20 -12.64
C PRO A 2 -65.28 -30.44 -11.75
N LEU A 3 -64.22 -30.93 -11.09
CA LEU A 3 -64.34 -31.91 -9.99
C LEU A 3 -63.56 -31.39 -8.78
N SER A 4 -64.33 -31.11 -7.73
CA SER A 4 -63.97 -30.71 -6.38
C SER A 4 -63.72 -31.93 -5.49
N PHE A 5 -62.78 -31.88 -4.54
CA PHE A 5 -62.81 -32.70 -3.30
C PHE A 5 -62.06 -31.95 -2.17
N THR A 6 -62.80 -31.24 -1.30
CA THR A 6 -63.11 -31.53 0.14
C THR A 6 -62.00 -31.28 1.17
N LYS A 7 -62.35 -30.46 2.17
CA LYS A 7 -61.63 -30.01 3.37
C LYS A 7 -61.36 -31.14 4.38
N PHE A 8 -60.30 -30.97 5.20
CA PHE A 8 -60.20 -31.56 6.54
C PHE A 8 -59.85 -30.45 7.55
N ASN A 9 -60.55 -30.44 8.68
CA ASN A 9 -60.60 -29.36 9.67
C ASN A 9 -60.71 -30.01 11.06
N LEU A 10 -59.74 -29.85 11.95
CA LEU A 10 -59.80 -30.23 13.38
C LEU A 10 -58.84 -29.27 14.12
N SER A 11 -59.34 -28.22 14.79
CA SER A 11 -59.85 -28.18 16.18
C SER A 11 -58.77 -28.16 17.28
N PHE A 12 -58.42 -26.93 17.68
CA PHE A 12 -58.43 -26.39 19.05
C PHE A 12 -57.91 -27.22 20.24
N SER A 13 -56.89 -26.69 20.91
CA SER A 13 -56.68 -26.88 22.36
C SER A 13 -55.85 -25.71 22.93
N PRO A 14 -56.36 -24.95 23.93
CA PRO A 14 -55.62 -23.91 24.64
C PRO A 14 -55.21 -24.39 26.05
N LEU A 15 -54.23 -23.70 26.66
CA LEU A 15 -54.12 -23.30 28.08
C LEU A 15 -52.65 -23.09 28.49
N GLN A 16 -52.39 -21.95 29.15
CA GLN A 16 -51.10 -21.46 29.64
C GLN A 16 -50.66 -22.18 30.94
N PRO A 17 -49.46 -21.94 31.51
CA PRO A 17 -49.24 -20.72 32.32
C PRO A 17 -47.80 -20.14 32.36
N PHE A 18 -47.76 -18.81 32.52
CA PHE A 18 -46.99 -18.07 33.53
C PHE A 18 -45.66 -18.66 34.04
N LEU A 19 -44.52 -18.06 33.64
CA LEU A 19 -43.38 -17.93 34.56
C LEU A 19 -42.71 -16.55 34.43
N LEU A 20 -42.74 -15.87 35.57
CA LEU A 20 -42.29 -14.53 35.86
C LEU A 20 -40.83 -14.57 36.32
N ILE A 21 -39.86 -14.12 35.52
CA ILE A 21 -38.51 -13.79 36.03
C ILE A 21 -38.00 -12.46 35.47
N LYS A 22 -38.29 -11.43 36.25
CA LYS A 22 -37.36 -10.43 36.82
C LYS A 22 -36.21 -9.89 35.93
N LYS A 23 -36.42 -8.63 35.52
CA LYS A 23 -35.57 -7.43 35.74
C LYS A 23 -34.11 -7.42 35.24
N THR A 24 -33.82 -6.34 34.49
CA THR A 24 -32.53 -5.64 34.30
C THR A 24 -31.58 -6.32 33.30
N LYS A 25 -31.06 -5.70 32.24
CA LYS A 25 -30.57 -4.33 32.02
C LYS A 25 -30.89 -3.85 30.59
N ILE A 26 -31.09 -2.55 30.43
CA ILE A 26 -31.59 -1.87 29.22
C ILE A 26 -30.46 -1.33 28.32
N ALA A 27 -29.30 -2.00 28.28
CA ALA A 27 -28.12 -1.49 27.57
C ALA A 27 -27.87 -2.10 26.17
N ASP A 28 -28.71 -3.03 25.72
CA ASP A 28 -28.39 -3.85 24.54
C ASP A 28 -29.14 -3.46 23.24
N PHE A 29 -29.75 -2.27 23.17
CA PHE A 29 -30.65 -1.92 22.05
C PHE A 29 -30.22 -0.76 21.12
N LEU A 30 -28.95 -0.31 21.12
CA LEU A 30 -28.57 0.81 20.24
C LEU A 30 -27.16 0.79 19.62
N CYS A 31 -26.55 -0.37 19.42
CA CYS A 31 -25.26 -0.48 18.69
C CYS A 31 -25.36 -1.21 17.33
N LEU A 32 -26.58 -1.38 16.79
CA LEU A 32 -26.85 -2.13 15.56
C LEU A 32 -26.75 -1.32 14.24
N ILE A 33 -26.13 -0.14 14.23
CA ILE A 33 -25.96 0.65 12.99
C ILE A 33 -24.54 1.21 12.89
N MET A 34 -23.57 0.34 12.61
CA MET A 34 -22.32 0.66 11.90
C MET A 34 -21.54 -0.64 11.65
N PRO A 35 -21.56 -1.21 10.43
CA PRO A 35 -20.65 -2.30 10.09
C PRO A 35 -19.23 -1.74 10.06
N LYS A 36 -18.48 -1.96 11.15
CA LYS A 36 -17.04 -1.74 11.11
C LYS A 36 -16.46 -2.86 10.25
N ASN A 37 -16.12 -2.56 9.00
CA ASN A 37 -15.27 -3.43 8.18
C ASN A 37 -13.95 -3.66 8.93
N LYS A 38 -13.92 -4.71 9.75
CA LYS A 38 -12.78 -5.17 10.53
C LYS A 38 -11.99 -6.17 9.70
N GLY A 39 -11.65 -5.79 8.47
CA GLY A 39 -10.82 -6.56 7.55
C GLY A 39 -9.39 -6.02 7.52
N LYS A 40 -8.41 -6.93 7.67
CA LYS A 40 -6.93 -6.77 7.56
C LYS A 40 -6.46 -5.31 7.67
N GLY A 41 -6.28 -4.84 8.90
CA GLY A 41 -5.79 -3.49 9.20
C GLY A 41 -4.70 -3.52 10.26
N GLY A 42 -3.53 -4.09 9.92
CA GLY A 42 -2.34 -4.05 10.76
C GLY A 42 -1.92 -2.60 11.10
N LYS A 43 -1.16 -2.42 12.20
CA LYS A 43 -0.71 -1.10 12.68
C LYS A 43 -0.02 -0.29 11.57
N ASN A 44 0.71 -0.96 10.67
CA ASN A 44 1.43 -0.34 9.56
C ASN A 44 0.49 0.21 8.47
N ARG A 45 -0.65 -0.46 8.20
CA ARG A 45 -1.62 0.00 7.18
C ARG A 45 -2.30 1.31 7.56
N ARG A 46 -2.47 1.58 8.86
CA ARG A 46 -3.11 2.82 9.35
C ARG A 46 -2.21 4.06 9.25
N ARG A 47 -0.89 3.87 9.08
CA ARG A 47 0.09 4.97 8.99
C ARG A 47 0.32 5.45 7.55
N GLY A 48 -0.12 4.70 6.54
CA GLY A 48 0.04 5.07 5.13
C GLY A 48 -0.97 6.13 4.69
N LYS A 49 -0.48 7.29 4.20
CA LYS A 49 -1.28 8.21 3.41
C LYS A 49 -1.57 7.50 2.08
N ASN A 50 -2.84 7.23 1.79
CA ASN A 50 -3.24 6.58 0.54
C ASN A 50 -2.88 7.50 -0.64
N GLU A 51 -1.78 7.21 -1.31
CA GLU A 51 -1.30 7.98 -2.46
C GLU A 51 -1.61 7.20 -3.73
N ASN A 52 -2.82 7.39 -4.25
CA ASN A 52 -3.23 6.96 -5.60
C ASN A 52 -2.66 7.92 -6.65
N ASP A 53 -1.36 8.00 -6.64
CA ASP A 53 -0.62 9.03 -7.33
C ASP A 53 0.06 8.39 -8.57
N ILE A 54 -0.07 7.07 -8.73
CA ILE A 54 0.55 6.27 -9.79
C ILE A 54 -0.22 6.37 -11.12
N MET A 55 -1.53 6.63 -11.10
CA MET A 55 -2.34 6.27 -12.28
C MET A 55 -2.53 7.35 -13.35
N LYS A 56 -2.48 8.65 -13.07
CA LYS A 56 -2.70 9.71 -14.10
C LYS A 56 -2.11 11.05 -13.67
N ARG A 57 -0.78 11.19 -13.67
CA ARG A 57 -0.14 12.49 -13.41
C ARG A 57 0.19 13.20 -14.73
N GLU A 58 0.25 14.51 -14.66
CA GLU A 58 0.80 15.33 -15.76
C GLU A 58 2.30 15.07 -15.87
N LEU A 59 2.78 14.97 -17.11
CA LEU A 59 4.20 14.81 -17.41
C LEU A 59 4.95 16.05 -16.94
N VAL A 60 5.86 15.88 -15.98
CA VAL A 60 6.74 16.94 -15.53
C VAL A 60 7.90 17.07 -16.51
N PHE A 61 8.05 18.25 -17.11
CA PHE A 61 9.19 18.58 -17.95
C PHE A 61 10.37 19.08 -17.11
N LYS A 62 11.58 18.99 -17.68
CA LYS A 62 12.77 19.52 -17.01
C LYS A 62 12.73 21.05 -16.92
N GLU A 63 13.16 21.57 -15.78
CA GLU A 63 13.39 22.99 -15.53
C GLU A 63 14.89 23.33 -15.61
N PRO A 64 15.29 24.60 -15.80
CA PRO A 64 16.70 24.97 -15.75
C PRO A 64 17.32 24.57 -14.40
N GLY A 65 18.41 23.80 -14.43
CA GLY A 65 19.03 23.20 -13.24
C GLY A 65 18.61 21.75 -12.97
N GLN A 66 17.74 21.19 -13.80
CA GLN A 66 17.37 19.78 -13.80
C GLN A 66 17.75 19.14 -15.12
N GLU A 67 18.09 17.85 -15.08
CA GLU A 67 18.38 17.08 -16.29
C GLU A 67 17.81 15.67 -16.17
N TYR A 68 17.49 15.09 -17.33
CA TYR A 68 17.08 13.70 -17.40
C TYR A 68 18.30 12.79 -17.21
N ALA A 69 18.07 11.60 -16.67
CA ALA A 69 19.10 10.59 -16.60
C ALA A 69 18.55 9.18 -16.57
N GLN A 70 19.41 8.24 -16.91
CA GLN A 70 19.16 6.82 -16.81
C GLN A 70 19.95 6.21 -15.66
N VAL A 71 19.31 5.37 -14.85
CA VAL A 71 19.98 4.64 -13.78
C VAL A 71 20.87 3.54 -14.36
N VAL A 72 22.18 3.59 -14.09
CA VAL A 72 23.15 2.59 -14.55
C VAL A 72 23.29 1.47 -13.52
N LYS A 73 23.59 1.84 -12.27
CA LYS A 73 23.81 0.89 -11.17
C LYS A 73 23.33 1.47 -9.85
N MET A 74 22.81 0.60 -8.98
CA MET A 74 22.48 0.94 -7.60
C MET A 74 23.73 0.79 -6.72
N LEU A 75 24.00 1.75 -5.84
CA LEU A 75 25.19 1.73 -4.97
C LEU A 75 24.87 1.34 -3.51
N GLY A 76 23.59 1.38 -3.13
CA GLY A 76 23.16 1.20 -1.73
C GLY A 76 23.10 2.51 -0.95
N ASN A 77 22.64 2.45 0.31
CA ASN A 77 22.47 3.61 1.21
C ASN A 77 21.67 4.78 0.61
N GLY A 78 20.70 4.48 -0.28
CA GLY A 78 19.93 5.50 -0.99
C GLY A 78 20.71 6.26 -2.06
N ARG A 79 21.80 5.69 -2.59
CA ARG A 79 22.62 6.25 -3.67
C ARG A 79 22.58 5.36 -4.90
N LEU A 80 22.66 6.00 -6.07
CA LEU A 80 22.73 5.33 -7.36
C LEU A 80 23.67 6.08 -8.30
N ASN A 81 24.20 5.40 -9.30
CA ASN A 81 24.93 6.01 -10.40
C ASN A 81 23.99 6.19 -11.58
N ALA A 82 23.80 7.42 -12.05
CA ALA A 82 22.98 7.71 -13.20
C ALA A 82 23.81 8.33 -14.32
N ASN A 83 23.51 7.95 -15.55
CA ASN A 83 24.06 8.58 -16.73
C ASN A 83 23.11 9.69 -17.18
N CYS A 84 23.54 10.94 -17.06
CA CYS A 84 22.76 12.09 -17.52
C CYS A 84 22.78 12.15 -19.06
N PHE A 85 21.73 12.70 -19.66
CA PHE A 85 21.71 12.92 -21.11
C PHE A 85 22.69 14.03 -21.57
N ASP A 86 23.33 14.74 -20.64
CA ASP A 86 24.54 15.56 -20.88
C ASP A 86 25.78 14.73 -21.27
N GLY A 87 25.74 13.40 -21.09
CA GLY A 87 26.87 12.48 -21.29
C GLY A 87 27.80 12.32 -20.08
N LYS A 88 27.50 12.99 -18.96
CA LYS A 88 28.26 12.84 -17.71
C LYS A 88 27.58 11.83 -16.76
N PRO A 89 28.29 10.82 -16.25
CA PRO A 89 27.79 9.99 -15.15
C PRO A 89 27.89 10.76 -13.82
N ARG A 90 26.80 10.77 -13.05
CA ARG A 90 26.72 11.47 -11.76
C ARG A 90 26.25 10.55 -10.65
N LEU A 91 26.75 10.80 -9.44
CA LEU A 91 26.30 10.13 -8.23
C LEU A 91 25.04 10.79 -7.72
N CYS A 92 23.94 10.04 -7.76
CA CYS A 92 22.62 10.55 -7.42
C CYS A 92 22.20 10.07 -6.04
N HIS A 93 21.62 10.99 -5.26
CA HIS A 93 21.05 10.69 -3.97
C HIS A 93 19.51 10.66 -4.07
N ILE A 94 18.90 9.58 -3.59
CA ILE A 94 17.44 9.42 -3.64
C ILE A 94 16.82 10.35 -2.61
N ARG A 95 16.03 11.34 -3.06
CA ARG A 95 15.33 12.25 -2.17
C ARG A 95 14.45 11.45 -1.19
N GLY A 96 14.48 11.84 0.09
CA GLY A 96 13.70 11.18 1.15
C GLY A 96 12.20 10.98 0.83
N LYS A 97 11.60 11.87 0.02
CA LYS A 97 10.23 11.75 -0.47
C LYS A 97 10.00 10.46 -1.27
N LEU A 98 10.99 10.01 -2.05
CA LEU A 98 10.87 8.83 -2.92
C LEU A 98 11.17 7.53 -2.17
N ARG A 99 12.03 7.54 -1.15
CA ARG A 99 12.53 6.32 -0.45
C ARG A 99 11.44 5.33 0.00
N LYS A 100 10.25 5.81 0.38
CA LYS A 100 9.11 4.96 0.81
C LYS A 100 8.01 4.81 -0.23
N LYS A 101 7.99 5.69 -1.24
CA LYS A 101 6.88 5.82 -2.20
C LYS A 101 7.17 5.15 -3.53
N VAL A 102 8.40 5.28 -4.02
CA VAL A 102 8.78 4.90 -5.37
C VAL A 102 10.06 4.09 -5.33
N TRP A 103 9.99 2.91 -5.91
CA TRP A 103 11.10 1.99 -6.04
C TRP A 103 11.81 2.28 -7.37
N ILE A 104 13.13 2.44 -7.33
CA ILE A 104 13.97 2.78 -8.48
C ILE A 104 14.87 1.58 -8.76
N ASN A 105 14.80 1.08 -10.00
CA ASN A 105 15.60 -0.03 -10.48
C ASN A 105 16.64 0.45 -11.50
N THR A 106 17.58 -0.42 -11.86
CA THR A 106 18.52 -0.17 -12.96
C THR A 106 17.77 -0.08 -14.29
N GLY A 107 18.12 0.88 -15.14
CA GLY A 107 17.49 1.11 -16.44
C GLY A 107 16.31 2.10 -16.40
N ASP A 108 15.80 2.47 -15.23
CA ASP A 108 14.72 3.45 -15.10
C ASP A 108 15.18 4.86 -15.54
N ILE A 109 14.24 5.62 -16.11
CA ILE A 109 14.44 7.04 -16.44
C ILE A 109 14.00 7.90 -15.25
N ILE A 110 14.87 8.81 -14.85
CA ILE A 110 14.70 9.68 -13.69
C ILE A 110 14.96 11.14 -14.04
N LEU A 111 14.32 12.02 -13.28
CA LEU A 111 14.60 13.45 -13.27
C LEU A 111 15.56 13.76 -12.13
N ILE A 112 16.67 14.40 -12.47
CA ILE A 112 17.73 14.77 -11.54
C ILE A 112 17.75 16.28 -11.38
N GLY A 113 17.91 16.75 -10.14
CA GLY A 113 18.30 18.12 -9.83
C GLY A 113 19.82 18.21 -9.65
N LEU A 114 20.45 19.10 -10.40
CA LEU A 114 21.88 19.37 -10.30
C LEU A 114 22.19 20.28 -9.10
N ARG A 115 23.40 20.15 -8.56
CA ARG A 115 23.94 21.05 -7.54
C ARG A 115 24.88 22.03 -8.22
N ASP A 116 24.73 23.31 -7.93
CA ASP A 116 25.56 24.40 -8.45
C ASP A 116 27.01 24.31 -7.98
N TYR A 117 27.26 23.81 -6.76
CA TYR A 117 28.60 23.72 -6.18
C TYR A 117 29.34 22.40 -6.47
N GLN A 118 28.65 21.34 -6.92
CA GLN A 118 29.24 20.01 -7.17
C GLN A 118 28.52 19.32 -8.36
N ASP A 119 29.13 19.39 -9.55
CA ASP A 119 28.60 18.76 -10.77
C ASP A 119 28.57 17.21 -10.64
N ASP A 120 29.54 16.60 -9.96
CA ASP A 120 29.62 15.13 -9.85
C ASP A 120 28.46 14.49 -9.06
N LYS A 121 27.72 15.30 -8.29
CA LYS A 121 26.64 14.83 -7.41
C LYS A 121 25.32 15.50 -7.76
N ALA A 122 24.26 14.74 -7.63
CA ALA A 122 22.93 15.22 -7.93
C ALA A 122 21.87 14.56 -7.05
N ASP A 123 20.65 15.10 -7.04
CA ASP A 123 19.54 14.56 -6.26
C ASP A 123 18.40 14.11 -7.17
N VAL A 124 17.82 12.94 -6.89
CA VAL A 124 16.70 12.40 -7.67
C VAL A 124 15.40 13.06 -7.23
N ILE A 125 14.73 13.74 -8.17
CA ILE A 125 13.48 14.47 -7.91
C ILE A 125 12.27 13.56 -8.14
N LEU A 126 12.23 12.91 -9.31
CA LEU A 126 11.11 12.11 -9.79
C LEU A 126 11.61 10.91 -10.59
N LYS A 127 10.85 9.81 -10.55
CA LYS A 127 11.00 8.66 -11.45
C LYS A 127 9.87 8.72 -12.46
N TYR A 128 10.18 8.51 -13.74
CA TYR A 128 9.17 8.36 -14.78
C TYR A 128 8.72 6.90 -14.89
N ASN A 129 7.43 6.70 -15.12
CA ASN A 129 6.89 5.41 -15.54
C ASN A 129 7.40 5.06 -16.96
N PRO A 130 7.40 3.78 -17.36
CA PRO A 130 7.81 3.39 -18.71
C PRO A 130 6.94 4.06 -19.79
N GLU A 131 5.63 4.22 -19.54
CA GLU A 131 4.73 4.95 -20.43
C GLU A 131 5.09 6.43 -20.55
N GLU A 132 5.40 7.08 -19.43
CA GLU A 132 5.83 8.48 -19.40
C GLU A 132 7.17 8.66 -20.14
N ALA A 133 8.09 7.70 -19.99
CA ALA A 133 9.36 7.70 -20.70
C ALA A 133 9.19 7.55 -22.23
N ARG A 134 8.22 6.73 -22.68
CA ARG A 134 7.85 6.66 -24.11
C ARG A 134 7.28 7.98 -24.61
N ASN A 135 6.44 8.64 -23.81
CA ASN A 135 5.91 9.97 -24.15
C ASN A 135 7.02 11.02 -24.24
N LEU A 136 8.01 11.01 -23.33
CA LEU A 136 9.16 11.93 -23.37
C LEU A 136 10.01 11.74 -24.62
N LYS A 137 10.18 10.50 -25.09
CA LYS A 137 10.81 10.20 -26.38
C LYS A 137 9.99 10.76 -27.55
N ALA A 138 8.67 10.54 -27.54
CA ALA A 138 7.78 11.06 -28.58
C ALA A 138 7.77 12.61 -28.64
N CYS A 139 7.95 13.28 -27.49
CA CYS A 139 8.11 14.73 -27.43
C CYS A 139 9.48 15.24 -27.88
N GLY A 140 10.44 14.36 -28.20
CA GLY A 140 11.78 14.74 -28.66
C GLY A 140 12.69 15.33 -27.59
N GLN A 141 12.40 15.11 -26.31
CA GLN A 141 13.21 15.64 -25.20
C GLN A 141 14.35 14.70 -24.78
N LEU A 142 14.25 13.42 -25.15
CA LEU A 142 15.26 12.41 -24.91
C LEU A 142 15.81 11.92 -26.26
N PRO A 143 17.13 11.69 -26.37
CA PRO A 143 17.68 11.11 -27.58
C PRO A 143 17.17 9.68 -27.76
N GLU A 144 16.92 9.30 -29.02
CA GLU A 144 16.30 8.01 -29.40
C GLU A 144 17.09 6.79 -28.90
N ASN A 145 18.39 6.96 -28.65
CA ASN A 145 19.30 5.93 -28.14
C ASN A 145 19.14 5.60 -26.65
N ALA A 146 18.19 6.22 -25.94
CA ALA A 146 17.90 5.87 -24.55
C ALA A 146 17.34 4.43 -24.46
N LYS A 147 18.12 3.50 -23.91
CA LYS A 147 17.72 2.10 -23.70
C LYS A 147 16.62 2.02 -22.65
N LEU A 148 15.34 2.12 -23.02
CA LEU A 148 14.28 1.88 -22.06
C LEU A 148 14.29 0.41 -21.68
N ASN A 149 14.20 0.10 -20.39
CA ASN A 149 13.98 -1.27 -19.95
C ASN A 149 12.54 -1.66 -20.27
N GLU A 150 12.30 -1.96 -21.54
CA GLU A 150 11.07 -2.55 -22.02
C GLU A 150 11.17 -4.05 -21.77
N GLY A 151 10.78 -4.45 -20.56
CA GLY A 151 10.30 -5.80 -20.38
C GLY A 151 9.02 -5.98 -21.18
N GLY A 152 9.13 -6.34 -22.47
CA GLY A 152 8.12 -7.16 -23.14
C GLY A 152 7.23 -6.53 -24.22
N ASP A 153 7.65 -5.50 -24.96
CA ASP A 153 6.92 -5.07 -26.19
C ASP A 153 7.63 -5.47 -27.50
N ASP A 154 8.71 -6.27 -27.45
CA ASP A 154 9.19 -7.11 -28.56
C ASP A 154 8.67 -8.56 -28.39
N MET A 155 7.42 -8.73 -27.97
CA MET A 155 6.67 -9.87 -28.49
C MET A 155 6.39 -9.53 -29.94
N ASP A 156 7.36 -9.83 -30.79
CA ASP A 156 7.10 -10.06 -32.20
C ASP A 156 5.78 -10.83 -32.27
N GLU A 157 4.85 -10.26 -33.02
CA GLU A 157 3.62 -10.87 -33.50
C GLU A 157 3.99 -12.03 -34.44
N GLY A 158 4.88 -12.91 -33.99
CA GLY A 158 5.25 -14.18 -34.58
C GLY A 158 4.11 -15.13 -34.29
N GLY A 159 3.10 -15.05 -35.14
CA GLY A 159 1.85 -15.79 -35.07
C GLY A 159 2.06 -17.24 -34.63
N VAL A 160 1.37 -17.61 -33.55
CA VAL A 160 1.05 -19.00 -33.30
C VAL A 160 0.10 -19.45 -34.41
N GLU A 161 0.66 -20.02 -35.47
CA GLU A 161 -0.10 -20.75 -36.48
C GLU A 161 -0.73 -21.96 -35.78
N PHE A 162 -2.03 -21.85 -35.48
CA PHE A 162 -2.79 -22.96 -34.93
C PHE A 162 -2.97 -23.97 -36.05
N ALA A 163 -2.04 -24.92 -36.15
CA ALA A 163 -2.20 -26.08 -37.01
C ALA A 163 -3.44 -26.85 -36.54
N ASP A 164 -4.45 -26.88 -37.40
CA ASP A 164 -5.66 -27.70 -37.32
C ASP A 164 -5.27 -29.18 -37.18
N VAL A 165 -5.05 -29.63 -35.94
CA VAL A 165 -4.86 -31.04 -35.61
C VAL A 165 -6.21 -31.72 -35.65
N GLY A 166 -6.43 -32.32 -36.82
CA GLY A 166 -7.62 -33.02 -37.24
C GLY A 166 -8.22 -33.97 -36.20
N ALA A 167 -9.55 -33.89 -36.15
CA ALA A 167 -10.51 -34.94 -35.86
C ALA A 167 -9.93 -36.36 -35.75
N LEU A 168 -9.83 -36.89 -34.53
CA LEU A 168 -9.86 -38.32 -34.27
C LEU A 168 -10.70 -38.61 -33.00
N SER A 169 -11.92 -39.07 -33.29
CA SER A 169 -12.68 -40.13 -32.63
C SER A 169 -12.77 -40.14 -31.09
N ASP A 170 -13.97 -39.79 -30.63
CA ASP A 170 -14.76 -40.46 -29.59
C ASP A 170 -14.14 -41.74 -29.00
N GLU A 171 -13.83 -41.74 -27.71
CA GLU A 171 -14.22 -42.82 -26.79
C GLU A 171 -14.35 -42.29 -25.36
N GLU A 172 -15.46 -42.70 -24.75
CA GLU A 172 -15.88 -42.44 -23.38
C GLU A 172 -14.88 -43.01 -22.36
N ASN A 173 -14.52 -42.24 -21.33
CA ASN A 173 -14.28 -42.85 -20.02
C ASN A 173 -14.51 -41.88 -18.86
N ASN A 174 -15.69 -41.99 -18.26
CA ASN A 174 -15.99 -41.44 -16.95
C ASN A 174 -15.26 -42.25 -15.87
N LYS A 175 -14.35 -41.62 -15.13
CA LYS A 175 -14.03 -42.10 -13.78
C LYS A 175 -13.80 -40.94 -12.82
N SER A 176 -14.83 -40.72 -12.01
CA SER A 176 -14.82 -40.03 -10.73
C SER A 176 -13.65 -40.46 -9.84
N GLY A 177 -12.91 -39.48 -9.31
CA GLY A 177 -11.87 -39.68 -8.30
C GLY A 177 -11.74 -38.40 -7.49
N ASN A 178 -12.27 -38.44 -6.28
CA ASN A 178 -12.37 -37.36 -5.31
C ASN A 178 -11.05 -37.28 -4.53
N GLU A 179 -10.38 -36.13 -4.50
CA GLU A 179 -9.36 -35.86 -3.48
C GLU A 179 -9.25 -34.36 -3.19
N ASP A 180 -9.98 -33.96 -2.15
CA ASP A 180 -9.83 -32.70 -1.44
C ASP A 180 -8.41 -32.60 -0.85
N LEU A 181 -7.61 -31.66 -1.36
CA LEU A 181 -6.29 -31.34 -0.80
C LEU A 181 -6.45 -30.44 0.44
N PRO A 182 -5.94 -30.86 1.62
CA PRO A 182 -5.94 -30.01 2.80
C PRO A 182 -4.93 -28.87 2.65
N SER A 183 -5.43 -27.64 2.89
CA SER A 183 -4.62 -26.44 3.10
C SER A 183 -3.78 -26.61 4.37
N SER A 184 -2.47 -26.81 4.22
CA SER A 184 -1.51 -26.78 5.32
C SER A 184 -1.11 -25.33 5.61
N GLY A 185 -1.48 -24.87 6.79
CA GLY A 185 -0.96 -23.64 7.38
C GLY A 185 0.43 -23.88 7.94
N TYR A 186 1.36 -23.00 7.55
CA TYR A 186 2.58 -22.73 8.28
C TYR A 186 2.56 -21.23 8.59
N ASP A 187 2.11 -20.91 9.81
CA ASP A 187 2.37 -19.63 10.46
C ASP A 187 3.72 -19.81 11.18
N GLU A 188 4.77 -19.20 10.65
CA GLU A 188 6.02 -18.98 11.37
C GLU A 188 6.06 -17.50 11.76
N ASP A 189 5.75 -17.25 13.03
CA ASP A 189 5.98 -15.98 13.70
C ASP A 189 7.48 -15.88 14.02
N GLU A 190 8.24 -15.11 13.24
CA GLU A 190 9.57 -14.64 13.63
C GLU A 190 9.45 -13.22 14.19
N ASP A 191 9.69 -13.12 15.49
CA ASP A 191 9.87 -11.87 16.22
C ASP A 191 11.24 -11.27 15.84
N GLU A 192 11.28 -10.12 15.17
CA GLU A 192 12.48 -9.28 15.09
C GLU A 192 12.28 -7.95 15.83
N GLU A 193 13.27 -7.64 16.66
CA GLU A 193 13.33 -6.57 17.64
C GLU A 193 13.42 -5.18 16.98
N ASP A 194 12.52 -4.26 17.39
CA ASP A 194 12.59 -2.84 17.04
C ASP A 194 13.76 -2.19 17.79
N ASP A 195 14.82 -1.82 17.08
CA ASP A 195 15.93 -1.02 17.59
C ASP A 195 15.53 0.47 17.61
N GLU A 196 15.54 1.07 18.80
CA GLU A 196 15.25 2.49 19.02
C GLU A 196 16.50 3.33 18.74
N SER A 197 16.46 4.16 17.68
CA SER A 197 17.45 5.21 17.48
C SER A 197 16.82 6.56 17.82
N GLU A 198 17.44 7.18 18.82
CA GLU A 198 17.10 8.48 19.38
C GLU A 198 17.24 9.60 18.35
N GLY A 199 16.29 10.54 18.37
CA GLY A 199 16.37 11.78 17.62
C GLY A 199 17.07 12.83 18.47
N GLU A 200 18.19 13.34 17.96
CA GLU A 200 18.79 14.58 18.45
C GLU A 200 17.99 15.76 17.86
N SER A 201 17.33 16.53 18.71
CA SER A 201 16.87 17.88 18.38
C SER A 201 17.86 18.86 18.98
N GLU A 202 18.48 19.66 18.12
CA GLU A 202 19.25 20.83 18.52
C GLU A 202 18.24 21.88 19.01
N ASP A 203 18.32 22.19 20.31
CA ASP A 203 17.50 23.20 20.97
C ASP A 203 17.98 24.60 20.56
N ASP A 204 17.10 25.38 19.93
CA ASP A 204 17.25 26.82 19.78
C ASP A 204 16.94 27.49 21.13
N ASP A 205 17.94 28.16 21.70
CA ASP A 205 17.87 28.90 22.97
C ASP A 205 16.90 30.09 22.91
N GLU A 206 15.63 29.88 23.26
CA GLU A 206 14.72 30.97 23.65
C GLU A 206 14.69 31.11 25.17
N GLN A 207 15.12 32.27 25.67
CA GLN A 207 15.10 32.62 27.09
C GLN A 207 13.66 32.64 27.63
N LEU A 208 13.25 31.52 28.24
CA LEU A 208 11.97 31.43 28.95
C LEU A 208 12.06 32.16 30.29
N THR A 209 11.02 32.94 30.57
CA THR A 209 10.88 33.68 31.84
C THR A 209 10.84 32.72 33.04
N GLU A 210 11.42 33.13 34.17
CA GLU A 210 11.54 32.33 35.39
C GLU A 210 10.16 31.83 35.91
N GLU A 211 9.07 32.52 35.58
CA GLU A 211 7.69 32.10 35.86
C GLU A 211 7.22 30.88 35.04
N GLN A 212 7.73 30.69 33.82
CA GLN A 212 7.41 29.55 32.95
C GLN A 212 8.13 28.28 33.38
N LEU A 213 9.31 28.40 34.01
CA LEU A 213 10.05 27.28 34.59
C LEU A 213 9.39 26.70 35.85
N ALA A 214 8.64 27.51 36.61
CA ALA A 214 8.01 27.06 37.85
C ALA A 214 6.73 26.24 37.62
N HIS A 215 6.03 26.44 36.49
CA HIS A 215 4.82 25.69 36.16
C HIS A 215 5.15 24.54 35.21
N GLY A 216 5.42 23.37 35.81
CA GLY A 216 5.74 22.14 35.09
C GLY A 216 4.90 21.95 33.81
N TYR A 217 5.59 21.95 32.67
CA TYR A 217 4.99 21.88 31.35
C TYR A 217 4.30 20.53 31.14
N SER A 218 2.98 20.47 31.42
CA SER A 218 2.16 19.32 31.04
C SER A 218 1.80 19.44 29.57
N LYS A 219 2.43 18.64 28.70
CA LYS A 219 2.15 18.58 27.26
C LYS A 219 0.62 18.51 27.03
N PRO A 220 -0.01 19.48 26.33
CA PRO A 220 -1.42 19.39 26.01
C PRO A 220 -1.66 18.11 25.19
N GLY A 221 -2.52 17.21 25.71
CA GLY A 221 -2.81 15.91 25.11
C GLY A 221 -2.11 14.71 25.77
N ALA A 222 -1.19 14.93 26.72
CA ALA A 222 -0.65 13.85 27.54
C ALA A 222 -1.75 13.31 28.48
N ARG A 223 -2.27 12.10 28.20
CA ARG A 223 -3.10 11.36 29.14
C ARG A 223 -2.24 10.95 30.33
N ASP A 224 -2.51 11.50 31.52
CA ASP A 224 -1.84 11.12 32.77
C ASP A 224 -1.93 9.60 32.96
N SER A 225 -0.78 8.94 33.10
CA SER A 225 -0.72 7.49 33.29
C SER A 225 -1.46 7.05 34.56
N ARG A 226 -1.60 7.94 35.57
CA ARG A 226 -2.35 7.67 36.80
C ARG A 226 -3.84 7.41 36.55
N ASP A 227 -4.39 7.89 35.44
CA ASP A 227 -5.80 7.67 35.11
C ASP A 227 -6.08 6.25 34.57
N ARG A 228 -5.04 5.48 34.17
CA ARG A 228 -5.22 4.07 33.79
C ARG A 228 -5.71 3.20 34.96
N PHE A 229 -5.38 3.56 36.20
CA PHE A 229 -5.69 2.71 37.36
C PHE A 229 -7.06 3.01 37.99
N ARG A 230 -7.65 4.18 37.73
CA ARG A 230 -8.86 4.63 38.45
C ARG A 230 -10.14 3.92 38.00
N LYS A 231 -10.14 3.20 36.87
CA LYS A 231 -11.32 2.49 36.36
C LYS A 231 -11.55 1.07 36.92
N LYS A 232 -10.74 0.59 37.88
CA LYS A 232 -10.82 -0.80 38.37
C LYS A 232 -11.42 -1.03 39.77
N LYS A 233 -11.96 -0.01 40.45
CA LYS A 233 -12.62 -0.20 41.75
C LYS A 233 -13.86 0.69 41.88
N LYS A 234 -15.02 0.16 41.51
CA LYS A 234 -16.28 0.46 42.19
C LYS A 234 -17.11 -0.81 42.19
N TRP A 235 -17.40 -1.24 43.40
CA TRP A 235 -18.37 -2.27 43.74
C TRP A 235 -19.76 -1.84 43.26
#